data_AF-A0A4P7UD07-F1
#
_entry.id   AF-A0A4P7UD07-F1
#
_cell.length_a   1.000
_cell.length_b   1.000
_cell.length_c   1.000
_cell.angle_alpha   90.00
_cell.angle_beta   90.00
_cell.angle_gamma   90.00
#
_symmetry.space_group_name_H-M   'P 1'
#
loop_
_entity.id
_entity.type
_entity.pdbx_description
1 polymer ?
#
loop_
_entity_poly.entity_id
_entity_poly.type
_entity_poly.pdbx_seq_one_letter_code
_entity_poly.pdbx_strand_id
1 'polypeptide(L)'
;MGCCARTTRPDARLEWSVTTPTGSATAEDILDYHPAFAIPAPQDAIDFDAIDRARGSGSVDGLGSTDDEDEPTNAWDAVDDAVAVFVAFDWPEDVARSAIEYICTRLMRAGSRRTAFEALRRDRSVEALMDVDHRAWLVILRVVLGNPHPDRQHTTAGRGMLLRLVVGDFPEDLIHDPALAAEIASIRHPRRMWRGDVHV
;
A
#
# COMPACT_ATOMS: atom_id res chain seq x y z
N MET A 1 46.87 59.81 3.50
CA MET A 1 47.77 59.11 2.56
C MET A 1 46.98 57.95 1.97
N GLY A 2 46.58 58.07 0.72
CA GLY A 2 45.79 57.05 0.04
C GLY A 2 46.68 55.99 -0.60
N CYS A 3 46.15 54.77 -0.68
CA CYS A 3 46.48 53.82 -1.72
C CYS A 3 45.20 53.14 -2.18
N CYS A 4 44.84 53.42 -3.43
CA CYS A 4 43.76 52.82 -4.17
C CYS A 4 44.17 51.41 -4.62
N ALA A 5 43.30 50.42 -4.42
CA ALA A 5 43.34 49.19 -5.20
C ALA A 5 41.99 49.02 -5.90
N ARG A 6 42.09 49.04 -7.21
CA ARG A 6 41.08 48.92 -8.24
C ARG A 6 40.81 47.44 -8.49
N THR A 7 39.54 47.02 -8.49
CA THR A 7 39.15 45.81 -9.23
C THR A 7 37.75 45.93 -9.81
N THR A 8 37.78 46.03 -11.13
CA THR A 8 36.76 46.08 -12.16
C THR A 8 35.68 44.99 -12.01
N ARG A 9 34.39 45.39 -12.03
CA ARG A 9 33.28 44.50 -12.39
C ARG A 9 33.10 44.56 -13.92
N PRO A 10 33.13 43.43 -14.65
CA PRO A 10 32.66 43.43 -16.03
C PRO A 10 31.13 43.39 -16.06
N ASP A 11 30.58 44.44 -16.67
CA ASP A 11 29.22 44.56 -17.18
C ASP A 11 29.10 43.67 -18.43
N ALA A 12 28.21 42.69 -18.40
CA ALA A 12 27.85 41.88 -19.57
C ALA A 12 26.32 41.84 -19.66
N ARG A 13 25.78 42.94 -20.16
CA ARG A 13 24.41 43.10 -20.63
C ARG A 13 24.17 42.12 -21.78
N LEU A 14 23.62 40.94 -21.47
CA LEU A 14 23.14 40.00 -22.48
C LEU A 14 21.79 40.50 -23.01
N GLU A 15 21.82 41.07 -24.21
CA GLU A 15 20.63 41.34 -25.01
C GLU A 15 20.00 40.01 -25.42
N TRP A 16 18.87 39.66 -24.83
CA TRP A 16 18.08 38.52 -25.25
C TRP A 16 17.17 38.98 -26.41
N SER A 17 17.62 38.72 -27.63
CA SER A 17 16.77 38.87 -28.81
C SER A 17 15.85 37.65 -28.90
N VAL A 18 14.55 37.87 -28.75
CA VAL A 18 13.54 36.82 -28.96
C VAL A 18 13.28 36.69 -30.44
N THR A 19 13.96 35.75 -31.09
CA THR A 19 13.52 35.25 -32.39
C THR A 19 12.39 34.26 -32.12
N THR A 20 11.16 34.60 -32.52
CA THR A 20 10.05 33.65 -32.52
C THR A 20 10.28 32.58 -33.59
N PRO A 21 10.38 31.29 -33.26
CA PRO A 21 10.39 30.26 -34.29
C PRO A 21 8.97 30.07 -34.83
N THR A 22 8.80 30.38 -36.11
CA THR A 22 7.67 29.88 -36.91
C THR A 22 8.00 28.43 -37.25
N GLY A 23 7.48 27.49 -36.46
CA GLY A 23 7.62 26.06 -36.71
C GLY A 23 6.43 25.33 -36.11
N SER A 24 5.55 24.81 -36.96
CA SER A 24 4.44 23.95 -36.58
C SER A 24 4.99 22.60 -36.12
N ALA A 25 5.30 22.47 -34.83
CA ALA A 25 5.64 21.17 -34.23
C ALA A 25 4.38 20.30 -34.24
N THR A 26 4.39 19.23 -35.02
CA THR A 26 3.42 18.14 -34.89
C THR A 26 3.72 17.38 -33.58
N ALA A 27 2.70 16.79 -32.96
CA ALA A 27 2.83 16.11 -31.67
C ALA A 27 3.85 14.94 -31.67
N GLU A 28 4.24 14.45 -32.86
CA GLU A 28 5.27 13.42 -33.03
C GLU A 28 6.69 13.94 -32.69
N ASP A 29 6.94 15.25 -32.80
CA ASP A 29 8.29 15.85 -32.64
C ASP A 29 8.71 16.04 -31.16
N ILE A 30 7.79 15.85 -30.21
CA ILE A 30 8.06 15.97 -28.76
C ILE A 30 8.57 14.65 -28.16
N LEU A 31 8.33 13.52 -28.83
CA LEU A 31 8.66 12.19 -28.32
C LEU A 31 10.14 11.82 -28.52
N ASP A 32 10.87 12.54 -29.38
CA ASP A 32 12.28 12.28 -29.68
C ASP A 32 13.26 12.97 -28.73
N TYR A 33 12.76 13.67 -27.70
CA TYR A 33 13.60 14.61 -26.96
C TYR A 33 14.57 13.96 -25.95
N HIS A 34 14.37 12.71 -25.50
CA HIS A 34 15.42 12.03 -24.72
C HIS A 34 15.18 10.52 -24.54
N PRO A 35 16.17 9.64 -24.82
CA PRO A 35 16.03 8.18 -24.68
C PRO A 35 15.83 7.71 -23.23
N ALA A 36 16.06 8.56 -22.23
CA ALA A 36 15.81 8.22 -20.82
C ALA A 36 14.31 8.21 -20.44
N PHE A 37 13.42 8.78 -21.27
CA PHE A 37 11.97 8.75 -21.04
C PHE A 37 11.24 7.67 -21.86
N ALA A 38 11.96 6.91 -22.69
CA ALA A 38 11.43 5.78 -23.44
C ALA A 38 11.37 4.49 -22.60
N ILE A 39 10.99 4.60 -21.32
CA ILE A 39 10.74 3.44 -20.47
C ILE A 39 9.26 3.08 -20.68
N PRO A 40 8.95 1.97 -21.39
CA PRO A 40 7.57 1.55 -21.56
C PRO A 40 6.97 1.29 -20.18
N ALA A 41 5.74 1.76 -19.97
CA ALA A 41 5.08 1.51 -18.71
C ALA A 41 4.78 0.00 -18.60
N PRO A 42 4.82 -0.63 -17.41
CA PRO A 42 4.63 -2.07 -17.26
C PRO A 42 3.34 -2.59 -17.91
N GLN A 43 2.30 -1.75 -17.97
CA GLN A 43 1.03 -2.07 -18.63
C GLN A 43 1.10 -2.18 -20.16
N ASP A 44 2.08 -1.54 -20.81
CA ASP A 44 2.25 -1.55 -22.27
C ASP A 44 2.94 -2.84 -22.76
N ALA A 45 3.53 -3.60 -21.84
CA ALA A 45 4.16 -4.90 -22.12
C ALA A 45 3.20 -6.09 -21.95
N ILE A 46 1.95 -5.85 -21.51
CA ILE A 46 0.96 -6.89 -21.25
C ILE A 46 0.15 -7.16 -22.53
N ASP A 47 0.42 -8.29 -23.19
CA ASP A 47 -0.39 -8.78 -24.30
C ASP A 47 -1.68 -9.44 -23.76
N PHE A 48 -2.77 -8.68 -23.76
CA PHE A 48 -4.09 -9.16 -23.32
C PHE A 48 -4.61 -10.33 -24.17
N ASP A 49 -4.23 -10.42 -25.46
CA ASP A 49 -4.66 -11.51 -26.34
C ASP A 49 -3.91 -12.82 -26.05
N ALA A 50 -2.69 -12.74 -25.50
CA ALA A 50 -1.95 -13.91 -25.03
C ALA A 50 -2.59 -14.54 -23.78
N ILE A 51 -3.14 -13.71 -22.88
CA ILE A 51 -3.80 -14.17 -21.66
C ILE A 51 -5.08 -14.97 -21.99
N ASP A 52 -5.84 -14.51 -22.99
CA ASP A 52 -7.09 -15.18 -23.38
C ASP A 52 -6.82 -16.52 -24.11
N ARG A 53 -5.75 -16.58 -24.91
CA ARG A 53 -5.26 -17.83 -25.53
C ARG A 53 -4.80 -18.87 -24.51
N ALA A 54 -4.21 -18.44 -23.39
CA ALA A 54 -3.82 -19.34 -22.31
C ALA A 54 -5.04 -19.95 -21.59
N ARG A 55 -6.17 -19.21 -21.51
CA ARG A 55 -7.42 -19.68 -20.90
C ARG A 55 -8.27 -20.57 -21.82
N GLY A 56 -8.09 -20.47 -23.13
CA GLY A 56 -8.92 -21.18 -24.12
C GLY A 56 -8.50 -22.63 -24.46
N SER A 57 -7.42 -23.16 -23.90
CA SER A 57 -6.88 -24.49 -24.27
C SER A 57 -6.81 -25.48 -23.10
N GLY A 58 -7.83 -25.50 -22.24
CA GLY A 58 -8.02 -26.55 -21.22
C GLY A 58 -9.05 -27.57 -21.66
N SER A 59 -8.58 -28.69 -22.21
CA SER A 59 -9.41 -29.89 -22.44
C SER A 59 -9.91 -30.43 -21.09
N VAL A 60 -11.23 -30.52 -20.94
CA VAL A 60 -11.89 -31.12 -19.78
C VAL A 60 -11.81 -32.64 -19.90
N ASP A 61 -10.84 -33.27 -19.25
CA ASP A 61 -10.92 -34.68 -18.83
C ASP A 61 -10.08 -34.84 -17.56
N GLY A 62 -10.76 -35.16 -16.46
CA GLY A 62 -10.26 -34.97 -15.10
C GLY A 62 -9.18 -35.94 -14.63
N LEU A 63 -8.47 -35.49 -13.59
CA LEU A 63 -7.76 -36.28 -12.58
C LEU A 63 -7.32 -35.32 -11.46
N GLY A 64 -7.75 -35.58 -10.22
CA GLY A 64 -7.01 -35.23 -8.99
C GLY A 64 -6.87 -33.75 -8.63
N SER A 65 -7.84 -33.23 -7.88
CA SER A 65 -7.71 -32.04 -7.04
C SER A 65 -6.63 -32.20 -5.97
N THR A 66 -5.49 -31.52 -6.14
CA THR A 66 -4.60 -30.94 -5.12
C THR A 66 -3.62 -29.99 -5.82
N ASP A 67 -4.10 -28.84 -6.32
CA ASP A 67 -3.25 -27.76 -6.86
C ASP A 67 -3.69 -26.40 -6.25
N ASP A 68 -4.08 -26.40 -4.97
CA ASP A 68 -4.46 -25.17 -4.24
C ASP A 68 -3.25 -24.47 -3.57
N GLU A 69 -2.00 -24.91 -3.81
CA GLU A 69 -0.83 -24.39 -3.09
C GLU A 69 -0.04 -23.28 -3.83
N ASP A 70 -0.44 -22.88 -5.04
CA ASP A 70 0.30 -21.88 -5.84
C ASP A 70 -0.58 -20.76 -6.45
N GLU A 71 -1.88 -20.69 -6.12
CA GLU A 71 -2.68 -19.51 -6.49
C GLU A 71 -2.33 -18.37 -5.52
N PRO A 72 -1.79 -17.22 -6.01
CA PRO A 72 -1.49 -16.09 -5.14
C PRO A 72 -2.76 -15.65 -4.43
N THR A 73 -2.74 -15.63 -3.09
CA THR A 73 -3.86 -15.24 -2.24
C THR A 73 -4.53 -13.99 -2.81
N ASN A 74 -5.80 -14.10 -3.18
CA ASN A 74 -6.56 -12.96 -3.67
C ASN A 74 -6.56 -11.85 -2.60
N ALA A 75 -6.49 -10.60 -3.01
CA ALA A 75 -6.55 -9.47 -2.09
C ALA A 75 -7.84 -9.49 -1.23
N TRP A 76 -8.93 -10.05 -1.76
CA TRP A 76 -10.16 -10.22 -0.99
C TRP A 76 -10.03 -11.29 0.09
N ASP A 77 -9.47 -12.45 -0.23
CA ASP A 77 -9.22 -13.54 0.72
C ASP A 77 -8.26 -13.08 1.82
N ALA A 78 -7.19 -12.35 1.45
CA ALA A 78 -6.26 -11.78 2.42
C ALA A 78 -6.91 -10.76 3.38
N VAL A 79 -7.99 -10.10 2.96
CA VAL A 79 -8.77 -9.22 3.84
C VAL A 79 -9.64 -10.03 4.79
N ASP A 80 -10.29 -11.09 4.31
CA ASP A 80 -11.11 -11.95 5.16
C ASP A 80 -10.25 -12.74 6.17
N ASP A 81 -9.08 -13.23 5.77
CA ASP A 81 -8.10 -13.86 6.68
C ASP A 81 -7.61 -12.88 7.74
N ALA A 82 -7.30 -11.65 7.34
CA ALA A 82 -6.94 -10.58 8.27
C ALA A 82 -8.06 -10.32 9.30
N VAL A 83 -9.32 -10.31 8.86
CA VAL A 83 -10.47 -10.16 9.75
C VAL A 83 -10.60 -11.36 10.68
N ALA A 84 -10.45 -12.58 10.18
CA ALA A 84 -10.50 -13.81 10.97
C ALA A 84 -9.46 -13.80 12.11
N VAL A 85 -8.24 -13.32 11.83
CA VAL A 85 -7.20 -13.15 12.85
C VAL A 85 -7.67 -12.18 13.95
N PHE A 86 -8.21 -11.01 13.60
CA PHE A 86 -8.72 -10.06 14.60
C PHE A 86 -9.88 -10.62 15.41
N VAL A 87 -10.82 -11.34 14.77
CA VAL A 87 -11.95 -11.99 15.44
C VAL A 87 -11.48 -13.07 16.41
N ALA A 88 -10.43 -13.83 16.07
CA ALA A 88 -9.81 -14.80 16.96
C ALA A 88 -9.22 -14.16 18.23
N PHE A 89 -8.87 -12.86 18.16
CA PHE A 89 -8.47 -12.05 19.32
C PHE A 89 -9.64 -11.24 19.92
N ASP A 90 -10.88 -11.72 19.84
CA ASP A 90 -12.07 -11.09 20.45
C ASP A 90 -12.40 -9.67 19.94
N TRP A 91 -12.00 -9.32 18.71
CA TRP A 91 -12.49 -8.09 18.07
C TRP A 91 -13.87 -8.30 17.44
N PRO A 92 -14.80 -7.33 17.55
CA PRO A 92 -16.05 -7.39 16.81
C PRO A 92 -15.78 -7.43 15.31
N GLU A 93 -16.39 -8.39 14.61
CA GLU A 93 -16.17 -8.61 13.17
C GLU A 93 -16.42 -7.34 12.35
N ASP A 94 -17.52 -6.62 12.62
CA ASP A 94 -17.86 -5.38 11.93
C ASP A 94 -16.76 -4.31 12.04
N VAL A 95 -16.15 -4.20 13.23
CA VAL A 95 -15.09 -3.22 13.49
C VAL A 95 -13.78 -3.66 12.86
N ALA A 96 -13.45 -4.95 12.95
CA ALA A 96 -12.28 -5.52 12.30
C ALA A 96 -12.35 -5.34 10.78
N ARG A 97 -13.45 -5.73 10.15
CA ARG A 97 -13.68 -5.57 8.70
C ARG A 97 -13.59 -4.12 8.28
N SER A 98 -14.30 -3.22 8.97
CA SER A 98 -14.24 -1.77 8.69
C SER A 98 -12.82 -1.21 8.79
N ALA A 99 -12.03 -1.65 9.79
CA ALA A 99 -10.66 -1.20 9.99
C ALA A 99 -9.75 -1.65 8.84
N ILE A 100 -9.80 -2.94 8.47
CA ILE A 100 -8.97 -3.50 7.40
C ILE A 100 -9.34 -2.87 6.05
N GLU A 101 -10.63 -2.78 5.72
CA GLU A 101 -11.09 -2.15 4.47
C GLU A 101 -10.66 -0.69 4.38
N TYR A 102 -10.73 0.06 5.49
CA TYR A 102 -10.28 1.44 5.53
C TYR A 102 -8.77 1.56 5.27
N ILE A 103 -7.98 0.68 5.87
CA ILE A 103 -6.53 0.63 5.66
C ILE A 103 -6.22 0.29 4.21
N CYS A 104 -6.86 -0.73 3.63
CA CYS A 104 -6.72 -1.12 2.22
C CYS A 104 -7.09 0.03 1.28
N THR A 105 -8.19 0.74 1.54
CA THR A 105 -8.59 1.92 0.78
C THR A 105 -7.52 3.01 0.80
N ARG A 106 -6.92 3.25 1.96
CA ARG A 106 -5.87 4.27 2.13
C ARG A 106 -4.53 3.82 1.54
N LEU A 107 -4.23 2.52 1.56
CA LEU A 107 -3.10 1.93 0.85
C LEU A 107 -3.23 2.12 -0.67
N MET A 108 -4.38 1.77 -1.25
CA MET A 108 -4.65 1.91 -2.68
C MET A 108 -4.47 3.36 -3.15
N ARG A 109 -4.96 4.34 -2.36
CA ARG A 109 -4.81 5.76 -2.69
C ARG A 109 -3.38 6.29 -2.55
N ALA A 110 -2.62 5.76 -1.61
CA ALA A 110 -1.27 6.24 -1.33
C ALA A 110 -0.21 5.60 -2.24
N GLY A 111 -0.47 4.41 -2.80
CA GLY A 111 0.46 3.65 -3.66
C GLY A 111 1.73 3.15 -2.95
N SER A 112 1.93 3.50 -1.68
CA SER A 112 3.07 3.09 -0.88
C SER A 112 2.68 2.90 0.57
N ARG A 113 3.12 1.78 1.15
CA ARG A 113 2.90 1.41 2.55
C ARG A 113 3.35 2.49 3.54
N ARG A 114 4.53 3.09 3.32
CA ARG A 114 5.06 4.15 4.19
C ARG A 114 4.18 5.39 4.16
N THR A 115 3.79 5.82 2.96
CA THR A 115 2.93 6.99 2.76
C THR A 115 1.53 6.75 3.36
N ALA A 116 0.98 5.55 3.18
CA ALA A 116 -0.30 5.17 3.79
C ALA A 116 -0.22 5.21 5.31
N PHE A 117 0.80 4.59 5.93
CA PHE A 117 1.01 4.63 7.37
C PHE A 117 1.12 6.06 7.90
N GLU A 118 1.88 6.92 7.22
CA GLU A 118 2.03 8.31 7.58
C GLU A 118 0.76 9.16 7.44
N ALA A 119 -0.13 8.79 6.52
CA ALA A 119 -1.42 9.44 6.36
C ALA A 119 -2.41 8.96 7.44
N LEU A 120 -2.46 7.65 7.68
CA LEU A 120 -3.35 7.01 8.65
C LEU A 120 -3.02 7.37 10.10
N ARG A 121 -1.74 7.53 10.45
CA ARG A 121 -1.34 7.96 11.80
C ARG A 121 -1.78 9.39 12.13
N ARG A 122 -1.96 10.25 11.12
CA ARG A 122 -2.38 11.65 11.30
C ARG A 122 -3.89 11.79 11.32
N ASP A 123 -4.61 10.74 10.91
CA ASP A 123 -6.04 10.76 10.75
C ASP A 123 -6.75 10.54 12.09
N ARG A 124 -7.51 11.55 12.50
CA ARG A 124 -8.28 11.54 13.76
C ARG A 124 -9.75 11.18 13.54
N SER A 125 -10.23 11.14 12.30
CA SER A 125 -11.63 10.79 12.02
C SER A 125 -11.93 9.33 12.36
N VAL A 126 -10.89 8.49 12.37
CA VAL A 126 -10.96 7.06 12.64
C VAL A 126 -11.38 6.75 14.09
N GLU A 127 -10.99 7.62 15.04
CA GLU A 127 -11.34 7.45 16.46
C GLU A 127 -12.86 7.48 16.65
N ALA A 128 -13.54 8.43 16.01
CA ALA A 128 -14.99 8.54 16.05
C ALA A 128 -15.71 7.46 15.22
N LEU A 129 -15.12 7.06 14.09
CA LEU A 129 -15.70 6.05 13.21
C LEU A 129 -15.73 4.67 13.88
N MET A 130 -14.62 4.27 14.51
CA MET A 130 -14.44 2.92 15.03
C MET A 130 -14.64 2.79 16.54
N ASP A 131 -14.78 3.90 17.27
CA ASP A 131 -14.86 3.93 18.74
C ASP A 131 -13.61 3.30 19.40
N VAL A 132 -12.44 3.63 18.87
CA VAL A 132 -11.12 3.18 19.38
C VAL A 132 -10.24 4.37 19.73
N ASP A 133 -9.47 4.26 20.81
CA ASP A 133 -8.47 5.26 21.17
C ASP A 133 -7.38 5.37 20.09
N HIS A 134 -6.82 6.57 19.91
CA HIS A 134 -5.73 6.78 18.93
C HIS A 134 -4.54 5.82 19.12
N ARG A 135 -4.21 5.52 20.38
CA ARG A 135 -3.12 4.58 20.68
C ARG A 135 -3.44 3.18 20.16
N ALA A 136 -4.68 2.74 20.30
CA ALA A 136 -5.13 1.46 19.78
C ALA A 136 -5.07 1.44 18.25
N TRP A 137 -5.54 2.52 17.61
CA TRP A 137 -5.42 2.69 16.16
C TRP A 137 -3.97 2.57 15.66
N LEU A 138 -3.01 3.23 16.33
CA LEU A 138 -1.59 3.13 15.94
C LEU A 138 -1.01 1.72 16.10
N VAL A 139 -1.52 0.90 17.02
CA VAL A 139 -1.11 -0.51 17.14
C VAL A 139 -1.72 -1.33 16.01
N ILE A 140 -3.02 -1.16 15.70
CA ILE A 140 -3.67 -1.81 14.55
C ILE A 140 -2.87 -1.52 13.27
N LEU A 141 -2.49 -0.27 13.04
CA LEU A 141 -1.67 0.09 11.88
C LEU A 141 -0.32 -0.65 11.85
N ARG A 142 0.32 -0.84 13.01
CA ARG A 142 1.61 -1.55 13.11
C ARG A 142 1.45 -3.05 12.91
N VAL A 143 0.39 -3.64 13.43
CA VAL A 143 0.04 -5.05 13.24
C VAL A 143 -0.26 -5.34 11.77
N VAL A 144 -1.13 -4.52 11.16
CA VAL A 144 -1.63 -4.72 9.79
C VAL A 144 -0.57 -4.39 8.74
N LEU A 145 0.09 -3.22 8.85
CA LEU A 145 1.06 -2.75 7.86
C LEU A 145 2.51 -3.13 8.19
N GLY A 146 2.78 -3.58 9.42
CA GLY A 146 4.13 -3.82 9.90
C GLY A 146 4.85 -2.54 10.33
N ASN A 147 6.03 -2.70 10.92
CA ASN A 147 6.87 -1.57 11.29
C ASN A 147 7.53 -0.95 10.03
N PRO A 148 7.33 0.37 9.76
CA PRO A 148 7.93 1.04 8.60
C PRO A 148 9.45 1.25 8.72
N HIS A 149 10.08 0.92 9.87
CA HIS A 149 11.50 1.14 10.08
C HIS A 149 12.35 0.24 9.16
N PRO A 150 13.29 0.80 8.36
CA PRO A 150 14.04 0.07 7.34
C PRO A 150 14.78 -1.15 7.88
N ASP A 151 15.30 -1.06 9.10
CA ASP A 151 16.10 -2.11 9.73
C ASP A 151 15.28 -3.35 10.13
N ARG A 152 13.94 -3.26 10.10
CA ARG A 152 13.04 -4.36 10.46
C ARG A 152 12.24 -4.89 9.28
N GLN A 153 12.39 -4.35 8.06
CA GLN A 153 11.53 -4.70 6.91
C GLN A 153 11.57 -6.18 6.52
N HIS A 154 12.66 -6.88 6.81
CA HIS A 154 12.82 -8.31 6.52
C HIS A 154 12.49 -9.23 7.70
N THR A 155 12.12 -8.68 8.86
CA THR A 155 11.70 -9.49 10.01
C THR A 155 10.19 -9.66 10.01
N THR A 156 9.71 -10.70 10.68
CA THR A 156 8.28 -10.99 10.88
C THR A 156 7.51 -9.76 11.38
N ALA A 157 8.11 -8.97 12.28
CA ALA A 157 7.53 -7.74 12.82
C ALA A 157 7.52 -6.53 11.85
N GLY A 158 8.33 -6.55 10.79
CA GLY A 158 8.34 -5.48 9.78
C GLY A 158 7.57 -5.79 8.50
N ARG A 159 7.23 -7.06 8.25
CA ARG A 159 6.37 -7.43 7.11
C ARG A 159 4.91 -7.02 7.35
N GLY A 160 4.39 -7.17 8.56
CA GLY A 160 3.00 -6.87 8.88
C GLY A 160 2.04 -7.94 8.36
N MET A 161 0.84 -8.00 8.93
CA MET A 161 -0.14 -9.04 8.65
C MET A 161 -0.50 -9.15 7.16
N LEU A 162 -0.81 -8.04 6.49
CA LEU A 162 -1.25 -8.09 5.08
C LEU A 162 -0.16 -8.60 4.14
N LEU A 163 1.10 -8.22 4.37
CA LEU A 163 2.20 -8.72 3.53
C LEU A 163 2.45 -10.21 3.79
N ARG A 164 2.28 -10.68 5.03
CA ARG A 164 2.43 -12.09 5.37
C ARG A 164 1.37 -12.94 4.68
N LEU A 165 0.10 -12.52 4.74
CA LEU A 165 -1.01 -13.20 4.06
C LEU A 165 -0.84 -13.23 2.53
N VAL A 166 -0.38 -12.13 1.93
CA VAL A 166 -0.11 -12.07 0.47
C VAL A 166 1.10 -12.91 0.05
N VAL A 167 2.06 -13.13 0.94
CA VAL A 167 3.25 -13.97 0.68
C VAL A 167 2.94 -15.46 0.89
N GLY A 168 1.80 -15.80 1.49
CA GLY A 168 1.34 -17.18 1.69
C GLY A 168 1.44 -17.68 3.13
N ASP A 169 1.65 -16.82 4.13
CA ASP A 169 1.47 -17.24 5.54
C ASP A 169 -0.03 -17.47 5.80
N PHE A 170 -0.36 -18.52 6.54
CA PHE A 170 -1.75 -18.84 6.89
C PHE A 170 -2.23 -18.09 8.15
N PRO A 171 -3.53 -17.77 8.27
CA PRO A 171 -4.07 -17.06 9.43
C PRO A 171 -3.77 -17.78 10.76
N GLU A 172 -3.75 -19.11 10.79
CA GLU A 172 -3.37 -19.90 11.97
C GLU A 172 -1.94 -19.61 12.46
N ASP A 173 -0.97 -19.45 11.56
CA ASP A 173 0.41 -19.14 11.91
C ASP A 173 0.52 -17.75 12.55
N LEU A 174 -0.34 -16.82 12.10
CA LEU A 174 -0.41 -15.48 12.66
C LEU A 174 -1.06 -15.47 14.04
N ILE A 175 -2.10 -16.27 14.26
CA ILE A 175 -2.74 -16.44 15.57
C ILE A 175 -1.74 -17.04 16.58
N HIS A 176 -0.87 -17.94 16.14
CA HIS A 176 0.16 -18.56 16.98
C HIS A 176 1.42 -17.71 17.19
N ASP A 177 1.56 -16.58 16.48
CA ASP A 177 2.69 -15.67 16.66
C ASP A 177 2.58 -14.91 18.01
N PRO A 178 3.43 -15.20 19.00
CA PRO A 178 3.32 -14.61 20.34
C PRO A 178 3.60 -13.10 20.33
N ALA A 179 4.37 -12.59 19.37
CA ALA A 179 4.62 -11.16 19.24
C ALA A 179 3.39 -10.45 18.69
N LEU A 180 2.73 -11.03 17.69
CA LEU A 180 1.48 -10.51 17.13
C LEU A 180 0.37 -10.51 18.18
N ALA A 181 0.20 -11.63 18.87
CA ALA A 181 -0.76 -11.79 19.95
C ALA A 181 -0.53 -10.77 21.08
N ALA A 182 0.72 -10.53 21.47
CA ALA A 182 1.05 -9.53 22.49
C ALA A 182 0.71 -8.10 22.03
N GLU A 183 0.93 -7.75 20.77
CA GLU A 183 0.55 -6.43 20.24
C GLU A 183 -0.98 -6.26 20.21
N ILE A 184 -1.72 -7.24 19.71
CA ILE A 184 -3.20 -7.18 19.65
C ILE A 184 -3.81 -7.23 21.06
N ALA A 185 -3.24 -7.99 21.99
CA ALA A 185 -3.68 -8.00 23.39
C ALA A 185 -3.34 -6.69 24.13
N SER A 186 -2.33 -5.94 23.67
CA SER A 186 -1.95 -4.65 24.29
C SER A 186 -3.00 -3.55 24.07
N ILE A 187 -3.89 -3.73 23.08
CA ILE A 187 -4.96 -2.80 22.79
C ILE A 187 -6.25 -3.22 23.45
N ARG A 188 -6.94 -2.25 24.03
CA ARG A 188 -8.28 -2.45 24.57
C ARG A 188 -9.23 -2.73 23.41
N HIS A 189 -9.98 -3.82 23.46
CA HIS A 189 -11.05 -4.09 22.50
C HIS A 189 -12.02 -2.89 22.44
N PRO A 190 -12.49 -2.50 21.24
CA PRO A 190 -13.50 -1.46 21.09
C PRO A 190 -14.70 -1.83 21.94
N ARG A 191 -15.14 -0.89 22.78
CA ARG A 191 -16.30 -1.10 23.66
C ARG A 191 -17.60 -0.93 22.90
N ARG A 192 -17.77 -1.67 21.79
CA ARG A 192 -19.10 -1.90 21.24
C ARG A 192 -19.74 -3.02 22.04
N MET A 193 -20.17 -2.65 23.25
CA MET A 193 -21.21 -3.35 24.00
C MET A 193 -22.29 -3.75 22.99
N TRP A 194 -22.39 -5.06 22.78
CA TRP A 194 -23.47 -5.74 22.08
C TRP A 194 -24.79 -5.01 22.33
N ARG A 195 -25.32 -4.36 21.29
CA ARG A 195 -26.68 -3.80 21.33
C ARG A 195 -27.53 -4.62 20.37
N GLY A 196 -28.18 -5.65 20.93
CA GLY A 196 -29.17 -6.53 20.30
C GLY A 196 -28.54 -7.83 19.79
N ASP A 197 -28.90 -9.03 20.23
CA ASP A 197 -30.22 -9.47 20.69
C ASP A 197 -31.32 -8.94 19.77
N VAL A 198 -31.37 -9.50 18.56
CA VAL A 198 -32.56 -9.44 17.71
C VAL A 198 -33.25 -10.79 17.86
N HIS A 199 -34.05 -10.90 18.92
CA HIS A 199 -35.23 -11.73 18.88
C HIS A 199 -36.20 -11.12 17.87
N VAL A 200 -36.29 -11.69 16.66
CA VAL A 200 -37.53 -11.78 15.87
C VAL A 200 -37.50 -13.07 15.07
#